data_AF-A0A0P1AUE6-F1
#
_entry.id   AF-A0A0P1AUE6-F1
#
_cell.length_a   1.000
_cell.length_b   1.000
_cell.length_c   1.000
_cell.angle_alpha   90.00
_cell.angle_beta   90.00
_cell.angle_gamma   90.00
#
_symmetry.space_group_name_H-M   'P 1'
#
loop_
_entity.id
_entity.type
_entity.pdbx_description
1 polymer ?
#
loop_
_entity_poly.entity_id
_entity_poly.type
_entity_poly.pdbx_seq_one_letter_code
_entity_poly.pdbx_strand_id
1 'polypeptide(L)'
;MRNYKETVLRSSQYSQDNAFDFQAANSQRSTKYFFRPLDTSLRRVSIKEVVTPSGDVSINPQEISLRFIEHWGSEMGDANSPTGMAPPPDDGKQRQLLKLVLRFVTYSDREMLDAELTTADLACAIRHMKATSSPGMDGLTAGF
;
A
#
# COMPACT_ATOMS: atom_id res chain seq x y z
N MET A 1 5.77 7.42 24.30
CA MET A 1 4.37 7.02 24.59
C MET A 1 3.28 7.95 24.04
N ARG A 2 3.54 9.22 23.68
CA ARG A 2 2.51 10.11 23.08
C ARG A 2 2.18 9.73 21.62
N ASN A 3 3.20 9.47 20.80
CA ASN A 3 3.04 9.14 19.37
C ASN A 3 2.31 7.80 19.12
N TYR A 4 2.44 6.81 20.01
CA TYR A 4 1.71 5.55 19.94
C TYR A 4 0.20 5.77 20.13
N LYS A 5 -0.20 6.60 21.10
CA LYS A 5 -1.61 6.94 21.31
C LYS A 5 -2.19 7.68 20.12
N GLU A 6 -1.43 8.57 19.50
CA GLU A 6 -1.86 9.34 18.34
C GLU A 6 -2.03 8.46 17.09
N THR A 7 -1.11 7.52 16.87
CA THR A 7 -1.20 6.54 15.77
C THR A 7 -2.38 5.59 15.96
N VAL A 8 -2.57 5.09 17.18
CA VAL A 8 -3.70 4.21 17.54
C VAL A 8 -5.04 4.96 17.41
N LEU A 9 -5.11 6.23 17.81
CA LEU A 9 -6.30 7.06 17.64
C LEU A 9 -6.60 7.29 16.16
N ARG A 10 -5.60 7.63 15.35
CA ARG A 10 -5.76 7.85 13.90
C ARG A 10 -6.18 6.56 13.16
N SER A 11 -5.62 5.40 13.54
CA SER A 11 -6.06 4.10 13.02
C SER A 11 -7.44 3.68 13.54
N SER A 12 -7.82 4.09 14.76
CA SER A 12 -9.15 3.81 15.30
C SER A 12 -10.23 4.65 14.63
N GLN A 13 -9.90 5.88 14.22
CA GLN A 13 -10.76 6.73 13.40
C GLN A 13 -10.95 6.11 12.00
N TYR A 14 -9.87 5.59 11.39
CA TYR A 14 -9.92 4.88 10.11
C TYR A 14 -10.76 3.60 10.18
N SER A 15 -10.72 2.89 11.32
CA SER A 15 -11.52 1.68 11.57
C SER A 15 -12.99 1.96 11.92
N GLN A 16 -13.39 3.23 11.98
CA GLN A 16 -14.77 3.68 12.17
C GLN A 16 -15.31 4.43 10.95
N ASP A 17 -14.63 4.35 9.81
CA ASP A 17 -15.12 4.90 8.56
C ASP A 17 -16.29 4.03 8.04
N ASN A 18 -17.46 4.26 8.63
CA ASN A 18 -18.71 3.64 8.24
C ASN A 18 -19.03 3.90 6.76
N ALA A 19 -18.49 4.98 6.17
CA ALA A 19 -18.68 5.27 4.74
C ALA A 19 -17.78 4.38 3.87
N PHE A 20 -16.53 4.14 4.28
CA PHE A 20 -15.65 3.17 3.65
C PHE A 20 -16.22 1.75 3.76
N ASP A 21 -16.65 1.30 4.94
CA ASP A 21 -17.21 -0.04 5.13
C ASP A 21 -18.53 -0.22 4.35
N PHE A 22 -19.40 0.79 4.36
CA PHE A 22 -20.62 0.78 3.56
C PHE A 22 -20.30 0.72 2.06
N GLN A 23 -19.31 1.45 1.56
CA GLN A 23 -18.91 1.38 0.16
C GLN A 23 -18.17 0.10 -0.21
N ALA A 24 -17.25 -0.40 0.62
CA ALA A 24 -16.58 -1.68 0.40
C ALA A 24 -17.61 -2.82 0.33
N ALA A 25 -18.65 -2.78 1.18
CA ALA A 25 -19.71 -3.77 1.18
C ALA A 25 -20.71 -3.61 0.01
N ASN A 26 -21.03 -2.39 -0.43
CA ASN A 26 -22.14 -2.13 -1.38
C ASN A 26 -21.72 -1.66 -2.78
N SER A 27 -20.53 -1.08 -2.95
CA SER A 27 -20.07 -0.51 -4.23
C SER A 27 -19.28 -1.52 -5.09
N GLN A 28 -18.64 -2.51 -4.47
CA GLN A 28 -17.97 -3.59 -5.18
C GLN A 28 -18.87 -4.83 -5.21
N ARG A 29 -19.71 -4.94 -6.25
CA ARG A 29 -20.35 -6.22 -6.56
C ARG A 29 -19.27 -7.22 -6.98
N SER A 30 -18.82 -8.02 -6.02
CA SER A 30 -18.02 -9.22 -6.26
C SER A 30 -18.70 -10.08 -7.32
N THR A 31 -18.15 -10.07 -8.53
CA THR A 31 -18.46 -11.11 -9.51
C THR A 31 -17.62 -12.34 -9.17
N LYS A 32 -18.09 -13.54 -9.55
CA LYS A 32 -17.35 -14.81 -9.35
C LYS A 32 -15.90 -14.81 -9.88
N TYR A 33 -15.54 -13.81 -10.68
CA TYR A 33 -14.27 -13.66 -11.37
C TYR A 33 -13.36 -12.57 -10.81
N PHE A 34 -13.87 -11.52 -10.16
CA PHE A 34 -13.05 -10.32 -9.92
C PHE A 34 -12.83 -9.95 -8.45
N PHE A 35 -13.68 -10.39 -7.52
CA PHE A 35 -13.48 -10.12 -6.09
C PHE A 35 -14.11 -11.22 -5.24
N ARG A 36 -13.66 -12.49 -5.38
CA ARG A 36 -14.15 -13.54 -4.47
C ARG A 36 -14.02 -13.02 -3.04
N PRO A 37 -15.11 -13.01 -2.25
CA PRO A 37 -15.01 -12.69 -0.83
C PRO A 37 -13.89 -13.55 -0.27
N LEU A 38 -12.92 -12.92 0.41
CA LEU A 38 -11.82 -13.64 1.01
C LEU A 38 -12.42 -14.77 1.84
N ASP A 39 -12.11 -16.00 1.47
CA ASP A 39 -12.51 -17.15 2.28
C ASP A 39 -11.97 -16.89 3.68
N THR A 40 -12.86 -16.82 4.66
CA THR A 40 -12.51 -16.53 6.04
C THR A 40 -11.62 -17.63 6.63
N SER A 41 -11.54 -18.80 5.97
CA SER A 41 -10.56 -19.86 6.24
C SER A 41 -9.11 -19.44 5.94
N LEU A 42 -8.90 -18.53 4.99
CA LEU A 42 -7.58 -18.03 4.58
C LEU A 42 -7.02 -16.93 5.50
N ARG A 43 -7.79 -16.47 6.49
CA ARG A 43 -7.34 -15.45 7.47
C ARG A 43 -6.27 -15.93 8.46
N ARG A 44 -5.78 -17.18 8.37
CA ARG A 44 -4.87 -17.73 9.37
C ARG A 44 -3.69 -18.49 8.76
N VAL A 45 -2.89 -17.81 7.94
CA VAL A 45 -1.45 -18.10 8.00
C VAL A 45 -0.90 -17.33 9.20
N SER A 46 -1.21 -17.80 10.41
CA SER A 46 -0.57 -17.24 11.61
C SER A 46 0.89 -17.65 11.57
N ILE A 47 1.80 -16.68 11.56
CA ILE A 47 3.23 -16.93 11.80
C ILE A 47 3.32 -17.55 13.19
N LYS A 48 3.67 -18.84 13.25
CA LYS A 48 3.65 -19.64 14.49
C LYS A 48 4.96 -19.57 15.26
N GLU A 49 6.04 -19.26 14.57
CA GLU A 49 7.38 -19.26 15.09
C GLU A 49 8.23 -18.24 14.34
N VAL A 50 9.27 -17.75 14.99
CA VAL A 50 10.24 -16.84 14.42
C VAL A 50 11.64 -17.20 14.90
N VAL A 51 12.64 -17.02 14.03
CA VAL A 51 14.04 -17.20 14.40
C VAL A 51 14.51 -15.94 15.15
N THR A 52 15.05 -16.12 16.35
CA THR A 52 15.63 -15.05 17.17
C THR A 52 17.04 -14.70 16.68
N PRO A 53 17.64 -13.58 17.12
CA PRO A 53 19.00 -13.20 16.74
C PRO A 53 20.06 -14.16 17.25
N SER A 54 19.75 -14.92 18.31
CA SER A 54 20.60 -16.01 18.81
C SER A 54 20.59 -17.24 17.90
N GLY A 55 19.69 -17.28 16.90
CA GLY A 55 19.50 -18.42 16.00
C GLY A 55 18.48 -19.45 16.50
N ASP A 56 17.86 -19.21 17.66
CA ASP A 56 16.87 -20.11 18.24
C ASP A 56 15.48 -19.88 17.63
N VAL A 57 14.61 -20.88 17.69
CA VAL A 57 13.22 -20.75 17.24
C VAL A 57 12.33 -20.39 18.43
N SER A 58 11.61 -19.27 18.32
CA SER A 58 10.68 -18.77 19.33
C SER A 58 9.23 -18.86 18.84
N ILE A 59 8.37 -19.43 19.67
CA ILE A 59 6.90 -19.45 19.49
C ILE A 59 6.19 -18.39 20.32
N ASN A 60 6.93 -17.52 21.03
CA ASN A 60 6.37 -16.49 21.88
C ASN A 60 5.67 -15.43 21.01
N PRO A 61 4.36 -15.17 21.17
CA PRO A 61 3.64 -14.17 20.39
C PRO A 61 4.23 -12.76 20.43
N GLN A 62 4.83 -12.38 21.57
CA GLN A 62 5.47 -11.07 21.72
C GLN A 62 6.75 -10.96 20.87
N GLU A 63 7.56 -12.02 20.86
CA GLU A 63 8.78 -12.09 20.06
C GLU A 63 8.44 -12.14 18.56
N ILE A 64 7.41 -12.91 18.18
CA ILE A 64 6.91 -12.97 16.80
C ILE A 64 6.48 -11.58 16.32
N SER A 65 5.69 -10.86 17.14
CA SER A 65 5.24 -9.51 16.81
C SER A 65 6.41 -8.53 16.67
N LEU A 66 7.36 -8.56 17.61
CA LEU A 66 8.53 -7.70 17.58
C LEU A 66 9.36 -7.95 16.32
N ARG A 67 9.66 -9.21 16.01
CA ARG A 67 10.46 -9.59 14.82
C ARG A 67 9.76 -9.23 13.53
N PHE A 68 8.43 -9.38 13.48
CA PHE A 68 7.65 -8.97 12.32
C PHE A 68 7.77 -7.46 12.08
N ILE A 69 7.63 -6.66 13.13
CA ILE A 69 7.77 -5.20 13.06
C ILE A 69 9.21 -4.82 12.68
N GLU A 70 10.22 -5.46 13.26
CA GLU A 70 11.63 -5.20 12.94
C GLU A 70 11.99 -5.53 11.48
N HIS A 71 11.49 -6.67 10.97
CA HIS A 71 11.74 -7.10 9.61
C HIS A 71 11.10 -6.14 8.60
N TRP A 72 9.79 -5.91 8.72
CA TRP A 72 9.09 -5.03 7.78
C TRP A 72 9.43 -3.56 7.99
N GLY A 73 9.74 -3.13 9.21
CA GLY A 73 10.23 -1.79 9.50
C GLY A 73 11.56 -1.51 8.79
N SER A 74 12.45 -2.51 8.74
CA SER A 74 13.69 -2.42 7.97
C SER A 74 13.42 -2.31 6.47
N GLU A 75 12.63 -3.23 5.91
CA GLU A 75 12.33 -3.30 4.47
C GLU A 75 11.58 -2.05 3.98
N MET A 76 10.63 -1.55 4.77
CA MET A 76 9.83 -0.37 4.45
C MET A 76 10.57 0.95 4.75
N GLY A 77 11.77 0.88 5.33
CA GLY A 77 12.58 2.04 5.65
C GLY A 77 11.98 2.96 6.72
N ASP A 78 11.23 2.41 7.69
CA ASP A 78 10.73 3.20 8.82
C ASP A 78 11.92 3.70 9.65
N ALA A 79 12.05 5.03 9.76
CA ALA A 79 13.10 5.67 10.53
C ALA A 79 13.04 5.31 12.03
N ASN A 80 11.89 4.86 12.53
CA ASN A 80 11.71 4.41 13.90
C ASN A 80 11.88 2.89 14.06
N SER A 81 12.21 2.17 12.98
CA SER A 81 12.47 0.74 13.05
C SER A 81 13.70 0.47 13.93
N PRO A 82 13.67 -0.55 14.81
CA PRO A 82 14.83 -0.93 15.61
C PRO A 82 16.06 -1.32 14.77
N THR A 83 15.81 -1.77 13.54
CA THR A 83 16.81 -2.16 12.53
C THR A 83 17.31 -0.97 11.69
N GLY A 84 16.77 0.23 11.91
CA GLY A 84 17.16 1.45 11.21
C GLY A 84 16.58 1.56 9.79
N MET A 85 17.10 2.54 9.05
CA MET A 85 16.68 2.85 7.69
C MET A 85 17.13 1.73 6.72
N ALA A 86 16.28 1.39 5.76
CA ALA A 86 16.59 0.44 4.70
C ALA A 86 17.94 0.80 4.03
N PRO A 87 18.81 -0.18 3.74
CA PRO A 87 20.02 0.08 2.98
C PRO A 87 19.66 0.66 1.61
N PRO A 88 20.50 1.54 1.04
CA PRO A 88 20.28 2.04 -0.31
C PRO A 88 20.19 0.86 -1.30
N PRO A 89 19.41 0.99 -2.38
CA PRO A 89 19.29 -0.04 -3.40
C PRO A 89 20.66 -0.46 -3.93
N ASP A 90 20.83 -1.75 -4.16
CA ASP A 90 22.05 -2.29 -4.79
C ASP A 90 22.06 -1.91 -6.28
N ASP A 91 22.94 -0.98 -6.64
CA ASP A 91 23.13 -0.50 -8.02
C ASP A 91 23.36 -1.62 -9.03
N GLY A 92 24.07 -2.69 -8.64
CA GLY A 92 24.34 -3.84 -9.49
C GLY A 92 23.06 -4.59 -9.83
N LYS A 93 22.26 -4.90 -8.81
CA LYS A 93 20.95 -5.55 -8.96
C LYS A 93 19.96 -4.65 -9.69
N GLN A 94 19.96 -3.35 -9.43
CA GLN A 94 19.10 -2.39 -10.13
C GLN A 94 19.44 -2.34 -11.62
N ARG A 95 20.73 -2.26 -11.98
CA ARG A 95 21.16 -2.35 -13.39
C ARG A 95 20.75 -3.67 -14.03
N GLN A 96 20.85 -4.79 -13.31
CA GLN A 96 20.43 -6.09 -13.82
C GLN A 96 18.91 -6.11 -14.06
N LEU A 97 18.11 -5.58 -13.14
CA LEU A 97 16.66 -5.45 -13.29
C LEU A 97 16.31 -4.59 -14.51
N LEU A 98 16.98 -3.45 -14.69
CA LEU A 98 16.78 -2.55 -15.82
C LEU A 98 17.11 -3.22 -17.16
N LYS A 99 18.11 -4.11 -17.20
CA LYS A 99 18.40 -4.91 -18.42
C LYS A 99 17.29 -5.89 -18.78
N LEU A 100 16.45 -6.29 -17.82
CA LEU A 100 15.30 -7.17 -18.06
C LEU A 100 14.07 -6.40 -18.56
N VAL A 101 14.08 -5.07 -18.49
CA VAL A 101 13.01 -4.24 -19.06
C VAL A 101 13.16 -4.22 -20.57
N LEU A 102 12.40 -5.07 -21.25
CA LEU A 102 12.43 -5.21 -22.71
C LEU A 102 11.42 -4.28 -23.42
N ARG A 103 10.50 -3.68 -22.68
CA ARG A 103 9.49 -2.77 -23.22
C ARG A 103 9.83 -1.35 -22.86
N PHE A 104 10.02 -0.53 -23.89
CA PHE A 104 10.18 0.91 -23.78
C PHE A 104 8.97 1.57 -24.44
N VAL A 105 8.61 2.74 -23.92
CA VAL A 105 7.64 3.61 -24.59
C VAL A 105 8.17 3.98 -25.98
N THR A 106 7.27 4.10 -26.95
CA THR A 106 7.68 4.58 -28.28
C THR A 106 8.12 6.04 -28.19
N TYR A 107 8.86 6.51 -29.19
CA TYR A 107 9.26 7.92 -29.23
C TYR A 107 8.03 8.86 -29.22
N SER A 108 6.96 8.49 -29.93
CA SER A 108 5.70 9.24 -29.95
C SER A 108 4.99 9.24 -28.60
N ASP A 109 4.93 8.09 -27.91
CA ASP A 109 4.33 8.04 -26.56
C ASP A 109 5.14 8.87 -25.58
N ARG A 110 6.47 8.87 -25.73
CA ARG A 110 7.36 9.69 -24.91
C ARG A 110 7.15 11.18 -25.16
N GLU A 111 7.10 11.63 -26.41
CA GLU A 111 6.80 13.03 -26.71
C GLU A 111 5.44 13.45 -26.17
N MET A 112 4.43 12.58 -26.23
CA MET A 112 3.12 12.84 -25.65
C MET A 112 3.19 12.96 -24.12
N LEU A 113 3.93 12.08 -23.44
CA LEU A 113 4.08 12.10 -21.98
C LEU A 113 4.94 13.28 -21.49
N ASP A 114 5.91 13.72 -22.29
CA ASP A 114 6.80 14.85 -22.01
C ASP A 114 6.17 16.21 -22.42
N ALA A 115 5.00 16.21 -23.07
CA ALA A 115 4.30 17.41 -23.50
C ALA A 115 3.76 18.24 -22.33
N GLU A 116 3.68 19.56 -22.51
CA GLU A 116 3.09 20.44 -21.51
C GLU A 116 1.59 20.18 -21.34
N LEU A 117 1.15 20.18 -20.08
CA LEU A 117 -0.22 19.86 -19.70
C LEU A 117 -1.13 21.06 -19.96
N THR A 118 -2.09 20.94 -20.88
CA THR A 118 -2.95 22.06 -21.28
C THR A 118 -4.22 22.16 -20.42
N THR A 119 -4.85 23.32 -20.45
CA THR A 119 -6.16 23.53 -19.79
C THR A 119 -7.26 22.64 -20.38
N ALA A 120 -7.17 22.32 -21.67
CA ALA A 120 -8.10 21.42 -22.34
C ALA A 120 -7.94 19.97 -21.84
N ASP A 121 -6.70 19.53 -21.59
CA ASP A 121 -6.42 18.19 -21.06
C ASP A 121 -6.98 18.03 -19.64
N LEU A 122 -6.76 19.04 -18.79
CA LEU A 122 -7.35 19.10 -17.44
C LEU A 122 -8.87 19.06 -17.48
N ALA A 123 -9.49 19.92 -18.30
CA ALA A 123 -10.94 19.95 -18.44
C ALA A 123 -11.50 18.62 -18.96
N CYS A 124 -10.79 17.96 -19.88
CA CYS A 124 -11.16 16.64 -20.38
C CYS A 124 -11.06 15.58 -19.28
N ALA A 125 -9.97 15.56 -18.52
CA ALA A 125 -9.77 14.62 -17.43
C ALA A 125 -10.84 14.76 -16.34
N ILE A 126 -11.16 15.99 -15.93
CA ILE A 126 -12.19 16.27 -14.91
C ILE A 126 -13.58 15.80 -15.38
N ARG A 127 -13.94 15.95 -16.66
CA ARG A 127 -15.23 15.47 -17.18
C ARG A 127 -15.44 13.97 -17.02
N HIS A 128 -14.36 13.19 -17.03
CA HIS A 128 -14.42 11.74 -16.86
C HIS A 128 -14.45 11.33 -15.38
N MET A 129 -14.27 12.28 -14.44
CA MET A 129 -14.46 12.02 -13.02
C MET A 129 -15.94 11.80 -12.73
N LYS A 130 -16.26 10.63 -12.20
CA LYS A 130 -17.63 10.30 -11.82
C LYS A 130 -17.96 10.98 -10.49
N ALA A 131 -18.86 11.96 -10.51
CA ALA A 131 -19.26 12.74 -9.33
C ALA A 131 -19.82 11.91 -8.17
N THR A 132 -20.28 10.67 -8.45
CA THR A 132 -20.79 9.72 -7.45
C THR A 132 -19.74 8.72 -6.97
N SER A 133 -18.47 8.90 -7.36
CA SER A 133 -17.36 8.09 -6.84
C SER A 133 -17.08 8.40 -5.38
N SER A 134 -16.59 7.37 -4.70
CA SER A 134 -16.03 7.46 -3.36
C SER A 134 -14.94 8.52 -3.26
N PRO A 135 -14.92 9.34 -2.20
CA PRO A 135 -13.80 10.22 -1.89
C PRO A 135 -12.49 9.45 -1.72
N GLY A 136 -11.38 10.09 -2.07
CA GLY A 136 -10.03 9.55 -1.87
C GLY A 136 -9.59 9.62 -0.40
N MET A 137 -8.33 9.28 -0.14
CA MET A 137 -7.73 9.39 1.21
C MET A 137 -7.69 10.82 1.75
N ASP A 138 -7.82 11.82 0.87
CA ASP A 138 -7.92 13.24 1.19
C ASP A 138 -9.33 13.66 1.64
N GLY A 139 -10.34 12.77 1.51
CA GLY A 139 -11.73 13.05 1.84
C GLY A 139 -12.45 13.98 0.86
N LEU A 140 -11.81 14.35 -0.26
CA LEU A 140 -12.41 15.22 -1.26
C LEU A 140 -13.36 14.42 -2.15
N THR A 141 -14.59 14.90 -2.29
CA THR A 141 -15.58 14.30 -3.18
C THR A 141 -15.26 14.65 -4.63
N ALA A 142 -15.63 13.78 -5.56
CA ALA A 142 -15.46 14.05 -7.00
C ALA A 142 -16.49 15.04 -7.57
N GLY A 143 -17.38 15.59 -6.74
CA GLY A 143 -18.36 16.59 -7.13
C GLY A 143 -17.80 17.99 -6.87
N PHE A 144 -17.30 18.63 -7.92
CA PHE A 144 -16.96 20.06 -7.95
C PHE A 144 -18.15 20.91 -8.39
#